data_AF-A0A7S4CQP3-F1
#
_entry.id   AF-A0A7S4CQP3-F1
#
_cell.length_a   1.000
_cell.length_b   1.000
_cell.length_c   1.000
_cell.angle_alpha   90.00
_cell.angle_beta   90.00
_cell.angle_gamma   90.00
#
_symmetry.space_group_name_H-M   'P 1'
#
loop_
_entity.id
_entity.type
_entity.pdbx_description
1 polymer ?
#
loop_
_entity_poly.entity_id
_entity_poly.type
_entity_poly.pdbx_seq_one_letter_code
_entity_poly.pdbx_strand_id
1 'polypeptide(L)'
;MGIKFKTDFEKAVLLDNFEKRNWVRSDEDGWHFFWASVWVVRQMFNSDSGYRLQDHQIINHFPNHYELTRKDLMVKNIKRYKREKEKDVNASLHNATGETILDFVPITYILPSDYCLFVEEYKKDPGSLWIVKPTASAQGKGIFLITKLQQIKKWAKDKWLVTDASSVPKDQYVISKYVENPMLIGGKK
;
A
#
# COMPACT_ATOMS: atom_id res chain seq x y z
N MET A 1 1.59 -21.13 -33.18
CA MET A 1 1.72 -19.65 -33.11
C MET A 1 2.22 -19.31 -31.71
N GLY A 2 3.35 -18.61 -31.59
CA GLY A 2 3.94 -18.30 -30.29
C GLY A 2 3.16 -17.20 -29.55
N ILE A 3 3.22 -17.20 -28.21
CA ILE A 3 2.63 -16.12 -27.41
C ILE A 3 3.38 -14.82 -27.73
N LYS A 4 2.61 -13.76 -27.99
CA LYS A 4 3.14 -12.41 -28.20
C LYS A 4 3.13 -11.63 -26.89
N PHE A 5 4.27 -11.05 -26.50
CA PHE A 5 4.39 -10.23 -25.31
C PHE A 5 4.70 -8.77 -25.63
N LYS A 6 4.28 -7.87 -24.74
CA LYS A 6 4.57 -6.44 -24.75
C LYS A 6 5.11 -6.02 -23.39
N THR A 7 6.01 -5.04 -23.35
CA THR A 7 6.45 -4.40 -22.12
C THR A 7 6.84 -2.94 -22.38
N ASP A 8 6.63 -2.07 -21.40
CA ASP A 8 6.96 -0.64 -21.44
C ASP A 8 8.29 -0.31 -20.73
N PHE A 9 8.99 -1.33 -20.23
CA PHE A 9 10.31 -1.17 -19.63
C PHE A 9 11.15 -2.44 -19.77
N GLU A 10 12.46 -2.27 -19.87
CA GLU A 10 13.39 -3.41 -20.04
C GLU A 10 13.87 -3.93 -18.68
N LYS A 11 13.62 -5.21 -18.39
CA LYS A 11 14.24 -5.95 -17.27
C LYS A 11 14.75 -7.29 -17.75
N ALA A 12 16.05 -7.49 -17.68
CA ALA A 12 16.72 -8.72 -18.13
C ALA A 12 16.01 -9.99 -17.62
N VAL A 13 15.70 -10.07 -16.33
CA VAL A 13 15.01 -11.24 -15.75
C VAL A 13 13.66 -11.58 -16.40
N LEU A 14 12.93 -10.57 -16.89
CA LEU A 14 11.65 -10.77 -17.60
C LEU A 14 11.90 -11.18 -19.05
N LEU A 15 12.78 -10.47 -19.74
CA LEU A 15 13.10 -10.71 -21.15
C LEU A 15 13.70 -12.11 -21.34
N ASP A 16 14.71 -12.46 -20.54
CA ASP A 16 15.33 -13.79 -20.56
C ASP A 16 14.30 -14.90 -20.32
N ASN A 17 13.28 -14.62 -19.49
CA ASN A 17 12.22 -15.56 -19.16
C ASN A 17 11.24 -15.76 -20.32
N PHE A 18 10.90 -14.68 -21.03
CA PHE A 18 10.07 -14.70 -22.23
C PHE A 18 10.79 -15.37 -23.40
N GLU A 19 12.07 -15.06 -23.62
CA GLU A 19 12.91 -15.70 -24.64
C GLU A 19 13.03 -17.21 -24.42
N LYS A 20 13.32 -17.65 -23.19
CA LYS A 20 13.36 -19.09 -22.83
C LYS A 20 12.02 -19.82 -23.07
N ARG A 21 10.90 -19.09 -23.11
CA ARG A 21 9.56 -19.62 -23.41
C ARG A 21 9.21 -19.54 -24.90
N ASN A 22 10.13 -19.06 -25.74
CA ASN A 22 9.89 -18.78 -27.15
C ASN A 22 8.73 -17.80 -27.38
N TRP A 23 8.54 -16.84 -26.46
CA TRP A 23 7.58 -15.76 -26.64
C TRP A 23 8.15 -14.71 -27.60
N VAL A 24 7.30 -14.14 -28.42
CA VAL A 24 7.69 -13.17 -29.46
C VAL A 24 7.30 -11.78 -29.01
N ARG A 25 8.21 -10.81 -29.09
CA ARG A 25 7.88 -9.41 -28.78
C ARG A 25 6.89 -8.87 -29.82
N SER A 26 5.90 -8.10 -29.37
CA SER A 26 4.94 -7.41 -30.22
C SER A 26 4.77 -5.98 -29.75
N ASP A 27 5.04 -5.03 -30.63
CA ASP A 27 4.86 -3.60 -30.35
C ASP A 27 3.44 -3.12 -30.73
N GLU A 28 2.76 -3.88 -31.60
CA GLU A 28 1.36 -3.68 -32.02
C GLU A 28 0.34 -4.18 -30.98
N ASP A 29 -0.93 -3.82 -31.17
CA ASP A 29 -2.06 -4.19 -30.28
C ASP A 29 -2.45 -5.68 -30.31
N GLY A 30 -1.85 -6.47 -31.22
CA GLY A 30 -2.02 -7.93 -31.29
C GLY A 30 -1.23 -8.72 -30.23
N TRP A 31 -0.94 -8.13 -29.07
CA TRP A 31 -0.24 -8.80 -27.97
C TRP A 31 -1.19 -9.71 -27.18
N HIS A 32 -0.65 -10.75 -26.56
CA HIS A 32 -1.42 -11.64 -25.67
C HIS A 32 -1.11 -11.34 -24.20
N PHE A 33 0.15 -11.02 -23.89
CA PHE A 33 0.57 -10.69 -22.53
C PHE A 33 1.30 -9.34 -22.48
N PHE A 34 0.79 -8.39 -21.71
CA PHE A 34 1.47 -7.12 -21.45
C PHE A 34 2.03 -7.11 -20.03
N TRP A 35 3.36 -7.18 -19.91
CA TRP A 35 4.05 -6.85 -18.67
C TRP A 35 4.23 -5.32 -18.56
N ALA A 36 3.22 -4.67 -18.00
CA ALA A 36 3.11 -3.22 -17.92
C ALA A 36 3.61 -2.65 -16.59
N SER A 37 4.10 -1.42 -16.60
CA SER A 37 4.37 -0.66 -15.39
C SER A 37 3.07 -0.21 -14.73
N VAL A 38 3.13 0.06 -13.43
CA VAL A 38 2.00 0.63 -12.67
C VAL A 38 1.50 1.94 -13.28
N TRP A 39 2.38 2.73 -13.90
CA TRP A 39 2.00 3.99 -14.55
C TRP A 39 1.11 3.73 -15.77
N VAL A 40 1.53 2.83 -16.68
CA VAL A 40 0.73 2.46 -17.86
C VAL A 40 -0.62 1.86 -17.46
N VAL A 41 -0.61 0.94 -16.48
CA VAL A 41 -1.85 0.31 -15.97
C VAL A 41 -2.84 1.35 -15.47
N ARG A 42 -2.36 2.39 -14.76
CA ARG A 42 -3.23 3.48 -14.27
C ARG A 42 -3.82 4.31 -15.40
N GLN A 43 -3.07 4.54 -16.48
CA GLN A 43 -3.59 5.25 -17.65
C GLN A 43 -4.62 4.39 -18.40
N MET A 44 -4.29 3.11 -18.63
CA MET A 44 -5.17 2.16 -19.32
C MET A 44 -6.49 1.90 -18.60
N PHE A 45 -6.49 1.82 -17.27
CA PHE A 45 -7.72 1.60 -16.50
C PHE A 45 -8.32 2.88 -15.94
N ASN A 46 -7.85 4.05 -16.38
CA ASN A 46 -8.52 5.31 -16.06
C ASN A 46 -9.91 5.30 -16.72
N SER A 47 -10.95 5.71 -15.98
CA SER A 47 -12.32 5.81 -16.49
C SER A 47 -12.42 6.62 -17.78
N ASP A 48 -11.58 7.64 -17.91
CA ASP A 48 -11.58 8.57 -19.04
C ASP A 48 -10.90 7.99 -20.29
N SER A 49 -10.10 6.93 -20.14
CA SER A 49 -9.38 6.32 -21.26
C SER A 49 -10.31 5.52 -22.20
N GLY A 50 -11.44 5.02 -21.68
CA GLY A 50 -12.34 4.12 -22.40
C GLY A 50 -11.70 2.78 -22.84
N TYR A 51 -10.46 2.50 -22.44
CA TYR A 51 -9.72 1.34 -22.91
C TYR A 51 -10.27 0.04 -22.31
N ARG A 52 -10.47 -0.97 -23.16
CA ARG A 52 -10.95 -2.29 -22.78
C ARG A 52 -10.05 -3.35 -23.38
N LEU A 53 -9.62 -4.28 -22.53
CA LEU A 53 -8.88 -5.45 -22.95
C LEU A 53 -9.76 -6.37 -23.79
N GLN A 54 -9.16 -6.98 -24.80
CA GLN A 54 -9.76 -8.08 -25.54
C GLN A 54 -9.70 -9.37 -24.72
N ASP A 55 -10.56 -10.35 -25.02
CA ASP A 55 -10.65 -11.61 -24.25
C ASP A 55 -9.34 -12.41 -24.19
N HIS A 56 -8.47 -12.24 -25.18
CA HIS A 56 -7.17 -12.90 -25.27
C HIS A 56 -6.02 -12.13 -24.61
N GLN A 57 -6.28 -10.90 -24.15
CA GLN A 57 -5.27 -9.99 -23.60
C GLN A 57 -5.18 -10.12 -22.08
N ILE A 58 -3.97 -10.36 -21.58
CA ILE A 58 -3.65 -10.48 -20.17
C ILE A 58 -2.63 -9.42 -19.78
N ILE A 59 -2.88 -8.74 -18.66
CA ILE A 59 -1.97 -7.75 -18.08
C ILE A 59 -1.60 -8.15 -16.65
N ASN A 60 -0.39 -7.81 -16.22
CA ASN A 60 0.19 -8.21 -14.94
C ASN A 60 -0.33 -7.44 -13.70
N HIS A 61 -1.39 -6.65 -13.83
CA HIS A 61 -1.96 -5.85 -12.74
C HIS A 61 -3.48 -5.82 -12.78
N PHE A 62 -4.10 -5.94 -11.61
CA PHE A 62 -5.53 -5.71 -11.45
C PHE A 62 -5.85 -4.20 -11.41
N PRO A 63 -7.01 -3.78 -11.96
CA PRO A 63 -7.59 -2.47 -11.68
C PRO A 63 -7.71 -2.25 -10.18
N ASN A 64 -7.54 -1.00 -9.72
CA ASN A 64 -7.64 -0.62 -8.30
C ASN A 64 -6.70 -1.37 -7.33
N HIS A 65 -5.61 -1.97 -7.82
CA HIS A 65 -4.60 -2.65 -6.96
C HIS A 65 -4.06 -1.79 -5.81
N TYR A 66 -4.15 -0.46 -5.94
CA TYR A 66 -3.72 0.50 -4.92
C TYR A 66 -4.53 0.40 -3.61
N GLU A 67 -5.74 -0.16 -3.63
CA GLU A 67 -6.58 -0.39 -2.44
C GLU A 67 -5.90 -1.29 -1.40
N LEU A 68 -5.07 -2.22 -1.85
CA LEU A 68 -4.31 -3.13 -0.97
C LEU A 68 -2.81 -2.86 -0.97
N THR A 69 -2.29 -1.98 -1.83
CA THR A 69 -0.84 -1.73 -1.92
C THR A 69 -0.43 -0.34 -1.42
N ARG A 70 -1.36 0.60 -1.29
CA ARG A 70 -1.13 1.86 -0.56
C ARG A 70 -1.43 1.68 0.92
N LYS A 71 -0.56 2.20 1.79
CA LYS A 71 -0.64 1.97 3.25
C LYS A 71 -1.92 2.52 3.88
N ASP A 72 -2.35 3.70 3.46
CA ASP A 72 -3.58 4.35 3.94
C ASP A 72 -4.84 3.57 3.53
N LEU A 73 -4.91 3.14 2.27
CA LEU A 73 -6.06 2.40 1.76
C LEU A 73 -6.13 0.98 2.35
N MET A 74 -4.99 0.30 2.48
CA MET A 74 -4.92 -0.99 3.17
C MET A 74 -5.48 -0.88 4.60
N VAL A 75 -5.03 0.11 5.38
CA VAL A 75 -5.51 0.32 6.76
C VAL A 75 -7.01 0.63 6.77
N LYS A 76 -7.50 1.50 5.87
CA LYS A 76 -8.93 1.81 5.74
C LYS A 76 -9.76 0.57 5.42
N ASN A 77 -9.31 -0.24 4.47
CA ASN A 77 -10.01 -1.45 4.03
C ASN A 77 -10.05 -2.51 5.14
N ILE A 78 -8.94 -2.71 5.86
CA ILE A 78 -8.90 -3.65 7.01
C ILE A 78 -9.80 -3.16 8.15
N LYS A 79 -9.77 -1.86 8.49
CA LYS A 79 -10.67 -1.27 9.49
C LYS A 79 -12.15 -1.35 9.07
N ARG A 80 -12.45 -1.21 7.78
CA ARG A 80 -13.81 -1.39 7.24
C ARG A 80 -14.25 -2.84 7.41
N TYR A 81 -13.42 -3.79 6.96
CA TYR A 81 -13.70 -5.22 7.07
C TYR A 81 -13.91 -5.67 8.53
N LYS A 82 -13.06 -5.21 9.45
CA LYS A 82 -13.20 -5.49 10.89
C LYS A 82 -14.56 -5.02 11.41
N ARG A 83 -14.94 -3.76 11.15
CA ARG A 83 -16.23 -3.20 11.58
C ARG A 83 -17.44 -3.90 10.97
N GLU A 84 -17.33 -4.35 9.72
CA GLU A 84 -18.40 -5.12 9.05
C GLU A 84 -18.57 -6.49 9.71
N LYS A 85 -17.47 -7.16 10.06
CA LYS A 85 -17.50 -8.45 10.77
C LYS A 85 -17.96 -8.33 12.21
N GLU A 86 -17.59 -7.28 12.94
CA GLU A 86 -18.07 -7.03 14.30
C GLU A 86 -19.59 -6.80 14.38
N LYS A 87 -20.23 -6.36 13.28
CA LYS A 87 -21.68 -6.18 13.18
C LYS A 87 -22.43 -7.45 12.81
N ASP A 88 -21.74 -8.44 12.24
CA ASP A 88 -22.33 -9.71 11.87
C ASP A 88 -22.41 -10.60 13.11
N VAL A 89 -23.62 -10.76 13.65
CA VAL A 89 -23.90 -11.50 14.90
C VAL A 89 -23.46 -12.97 14.80
N ASN A 90 -23.34 -13.51 13.58
CA ASN A 90 -22.91 -14.89 13.34
C ASN A 90 -21.40 -15.00 13.02
N ALA A 91 -20.68 -13.88 12.88
CA ALA A 91 -19.26 -13.90 12.57
C ALA A 91 -18.44 -13.96 13.86
N SER A 92 -17.80 -15.10 14.11
CA SER A 92 -16.69 -15.15 15.06
C SER A 92 -15.48 -14.45 14.45
N LEU A 93 -15.08 -13.32 15.03
CA LEU A 93 -13.76 -12.74 14.79
C LEU A 93 -12.65 -13.45 15.57
N HIS A 94 -12.98 -14.52 16.28
CA HIS A 94 -12.05 -15.35 17.00
C HIS A 94 -11.83 -16.67 16.26
N ASN A 95 -10.56 -17.09 16.15
CA ASN A 95 -10.22 -18.43 15.70
C ASN A 95 -10.56 -19.48 16.79
N ALA A 96 -10.32 -20.76 16.52
CA ALA A 96 -10.59 -21.85 17.46
C ALA A 96 -9.84 -21.73 18.80
N THR A 97 -8.76 -20.93 18.87
CA THR A 97 -7.98 -20.67 20.08
C THR A 97 -8.44 -19.40 20.83
N GLY A 98 -9.47 -18.70 20.34
CA GLY A 98 -10.00 -17.49 20.96
C GLY A 98 -9.27 -16.19 20.55
N GLU A 99 -8.32 -16.26 19.63
CA GLU A 99 -7.55 -15.10 19.18
C GLU A 99 -8.27 -14.32 18.09
N THR A 100 -8.18 -13.00 18.15
CA THR A 100 -8.80 -12.12 17.15
C THR A 100 -8.11 -12.28 15.79
N ILE A 101 -8.83 -12.73 14.77
CA ILE A 101 -8.32 -13.06 13.42
C ILE A 101 -7.67 -11.85 12.73
N LEU A 102 -7.97 -10.63 13.18
CA LEU A 102 -7.49 -9.37 12.59
C LEU A 102 -6.43 -8.65 13.44
N ASP A 103 -5.85 -9.31 14.46
CA ASP A 103 -4.80 -8.73 15.32
C ASP A 103 -3.37 -8.87 14.75
N PHE A 104 -3.25 -8.81 13.43
CA PHE A 104 -1.95 -8.83 12.73
C PHE A 104 -1.56 -7.45 12.18
N VAL A 105 -2.45 -6.46 12.26
CA VAL A 105 -2.17 -5.08 11.85
C VAL A 105 -1.94 -4.23 13.08
N PRO A 106 -0.75 -3.65 13.27
CA PRO A 106 -0.48 -2.74 14.38
C PRO A 106 -1.47 -1.57 14.38
N ILE A 107 -1.78 -1.06 15.57
CA ILE A 107 -2.60 0.15 15.74
C ILE A 107 -2.03 1.25 14.84
N THR A 108 -2.83 1.72 13.89
CA THR A 108 -2.40 2.62 12.83
C THR A 108 -3.42 3.73 12.59
N TYR A 109 -2.91 4.94 12.38
CA TYR A 109 -3.68 6.15 12.09
C TYR A 109 -3.16 6.84 10.83
N ILE A 110 -4.02 7.58 10.15
CA ILE A 110 -3.69 8.32 8.93
C ILE A 110 -3.54 9.80 9.27
N LEU A 111 -2.38 10.38 9.01
CA LEU A 111 -2.12 11.80 9.28
C LEU A 111 -2.28 12.65 8.01
N PRO A 112 -2.85 13.87 8.10
CA PRO A 112 -3.29 14.56 9.33
C PRO A 112 -4.68 14.17 9.86
N SER A 113 -5.50 13.44 9.09
CA SER A 113 -6.94 13.24 9.38
C SER A 113 -7.25 12.64 10.75
N ASP A 114 -6.42 11.71 11.21
CA ASP A 114 -6.60 10.94 12.43
C ASP A 114 -5.70 11.46 13.56
N TYR A 115 -5.12 12.67 13.44
CA TYR A 115 -4.15 13.18 14.41
C TYR A 115 -4.71 13.22 15.85
N CYS A 116 -5.96 13.66 16.04
CA CYS A 116 -6.58 13.69 17.36
C CYS A 116 -6.72 12.29 17.96
N LEU A 117 -7.17 11.31 17.17
CA LEU A 117 -7.30 9.91 17.58
C LEU A 117 -5.95 9.31 17.96
N PHE A 118 -4.91 9.61 17.18
CA PHE A 118 -3.54 9.20 17.50
C PHE A 118 -3.06 9.81 18.82
N VAL A 119 -3.33 11.10 19.07
CA VAL A 119 -2.93 11.76 20.33
C VAL A 119 -3.62 11.14 21.54
N GLU A 120 -4.90 10.78 21.42
CA GLU A 120 -5.64 10.07 22.46
C GLU A 120 -5.05 8.69 22.74
N GLU A 121 -4.72 7.93 21.70
CA GLU A 121 -4.09 6.63 21.84
C GLU A 121 -2.70 6.72 22.49
N TYR A 122 -1.87 7.66 22.03
CA TYR A 122 -0.54 7.90 22.59
C TYR A 122 -0.58 8.23 24.08
N LYS A 123 -1.61 8.97 24.55
CA LYS A 123 -1.74 9.32 25.98
C LYS A 123 -1.96 8.11 26.89
N LYS A 124 -2.43 6.97 26.36
CA LYS A 124 -2.60 5.73 27.12
C LYS A 124 -1.25 5.08 27.48
N ASP A 125 -0.23 5.31 26.65
CA ASP A 125 1.11 4.72 26.79
C ASP A 125 2.18 5.75 26.36
N PRO A 126 2.41 6.82 27.18
CA PRO A 126 3.32 7.89 26.82
C PRO A 126 4.77 7.38 26.72
N GLY A 127 5.45 7.73 25.65
CA GLY A 127 6.83 7.29 25.39
C GLY A 127 6.94 6.03 24.54
N SER A 128 5.80 5.38 24.21
CA SER A 128 5.75 4.28 23.26
C SER A 128 6.38 4.65 21.90
N LEU A 129 7.00 3.67 21.25
CA LEU A 129 7.67 3.85 19.97
C LEU A 129 6.68 3.72 18.81
N TRP A 130 6.67 4.70 17.91
CA TRP A 130 5.83 4.72 16.71
C TRP A 130 6.67 4.91 15.47
N ILE A 131 6.20 4.35 14.36
CA ILE A 131 6.82 4.47 13.04
C ILE A 131 5.91 5.25 12.10
N VAL A 132 6.45 6.31 11.50
CA VAL A 132 5.75 7.17 10.54
C VAL A 132 6.25 6.85 9.14
N LYS A 133 5.34 6.68 8.17
CA LYS A 133 5.66 6.26 6.81
C LYS A 133 4.82 7.05 5.79
N PRO A 134 5.39 7.49 4.65
CA PRO A 134 4.59 8.04 3.56
C PRO A 134 3.64 6.99 3.00
N THR A 135 2.41 7.39 2.65
CA THR A 135 1.35 6.45 2.22
C THR A 135 1.71 5.71 0.92
N ALA A 136 2.21 6.45 -0.07
CA ALA A 136 2.43 5.97 -1.44
C ALA A 136 3.92 5.81 -1.83
N SER A 137 4.86 5.86 -0.87
CA SER A 137 6.30 5.64 -1.12
C SER A 137 6.77 4.23 -0.75
N ALA A 138 7.95 3.86 -1.25
CA ALA A 138 8.58 2.56 -1.03
C ALA A 138 10.08 2.71 -0.65
N GLN A 139 10.77 1.58 -0.44
CA GLN A 139 12.22 1.51 -0.16
C GLN A 139 12.68 2.19 1.14
N GLY A 140 11.78 2.35 2.12
CA GLY A 140 12.12 2.95 3.41
C GLY A 140 12.34 4.47 3.40
N LYS A 141 12.23 5.12 2.24
CA LYS A 141 12.41 6.57 2.11
C LYS A 141 11.30 7.33 2.83
N GLY A 142 11.68 8.33 3.63
CA GLY A 142 10.75 9.15 4.41
C GLY A 142 10.18 8.46 5.65
N ILE A 143 10.67 7.26 6.01
CA ILE A 143 10.31 6.59 7.26
C ILE A 143 11.11 7.21 8.41
N PHE A 144 10.44 7.46 9.53
CA PHE A 144 11.11 7.87 10.77
C PHE A 144 10.37 7.32 11.99
N LEU A 145 11.08 7.29 13.12
CA LEU A 145 10.55 6.85 14.41
C LEU A 145 10.29 8.05 15.31
N ILE A 146 9.28 7.92 16.15
CA ILE A 146 8.99 8.90 17.20
C ILE A 146 8.70 8.19 18.52
N THR A 147 9.06 8.86 19.61
CA THR A 147 8.67 8.49 20.98
C THR A 147 8.03 9.66 21.72
N LYS A 148 8.05 10.87 21.13
CA LYS A 148 7.51 12.09 21.75
C LYS A 148 6.58 12.82 20.77
N LEU A 149 5.40 13.23 21.23
CA LEU A 149 4.43 13.99 20.42
C LEU A 149 5.00 15.27 19.79
N GLN A 150 5.94 15.93 20.46
CA GLN A 150 6.61 17.14 19.95
C GLN A 150 7.35 16.89 18.63
N GLN A 151 7.85 15.67 18.40
CA GLN A 151 8.53 15.30 17.14
C GLN A 151 7.58 15.38 15.94
N ILE A 152 6.32 14.95 16.10
CA ILE A 152 5.29 15.10 15.05
C ILE A 152 5.01 16.58 14.81
N LYS A 153 4.81 17.38 15.86
CA LYS A 153 4.48 18.80 15.70
C LYS A 153 5.57 19.56 14.96
N LYS A 154 6.85 19.28 15.26
CA LYS A 154 7.99 19.87 14.55
C LYS A 154 7.96 19.48 13.07
N TRP A 155 7.84 18.18 12.80
CA TRP A 155 7.79 17.65 11.43
C TRP A 155 6.57 18.17 10.63
N ALA A 156 5.41 18.28 11.27
CA ALA A 156 4.18 18.76 10.67
C ALA A 156 4.25 20.25 10.33
N LYS A 157 4.90 21.08 11.15
CA LYS A 157 5.09 22.51 10.83
C LYS A 157 5.92 22.69 9.57
N ASP A 158 6.94 21.86 9.36
CA ASP A 158 7.81 21.94 8.18
C ASP A 158 7.12 21.47 6.89
N LYS A 159 6.00 20.76 6.99
CA LYS A 159 5.36 20.05 5.86
C LYS A 159 3.89 20.42 5.58
N TRP A 160 3.09 20.71 6.60
CA TRP A 160 1.66 21.00 6.48
C TRP A 160 1.35 22.50 6.36
N LEU A 161 2.30 23.38 6.69
CA LEU A 161 2.14 24.83 6.52
C LEU A 161 2.44 25.31 5.09
N VAL A 162 2.83 24.41 4.18
CA VAL A 162 3.18 24.72 2.79
C VAL A 162 2.33 23.87 1.83
N THR A 163 1.01 24.01 1.89
CA THR A 163 0.14 23.49 0.82
C THR A 163 -0.99 24.46 0.57
N ASP A 164 -0.86 25.17 -0.54
CA ASP A 164 -1.90 25.96 -1.18
C ASP A 164 -3.11 25.06 -1.51
N ALA A 165 -4.32 25.61 -1.36
CA ALA A 165 -5.60 24.87 -1.25
C ALA A 165 -6.07 24.17 -2.54
N SER A 166 -5.25 24.15 -3.58
CA SER A 166 -5.57 23.67 -4.93
C SER A 166 -4.85 22.37 -5.32
N SER A 167 -4.02 21.79 -4.44
CA SER A 167 -3.28 20.56 -4.72
C SER A 167 -3.64 19.41 -3.77
N VAL A 168 -3.83 18.21 -4.32
CA VAL A 168 -3.99 16.96 -3.57
C VAL A 168 -2.91 16.89 -2.48
N PRO A 169 -3.23 16.57 -1.20
CA PRO A 169 -2.26 16.68 -0.11
C PRO A 169 -0.99 15.89 -0.41
N LYS A 170 0.11 16.59 -0.73
CA LYS A 170 1.39 15.99 -1.14
C LYS A 170 2.04 15.14 -0.05
N ASP A 171 1.57 15.25 1.19
CA ASP A 171 2.24 14.70 2.36
C ASP A 171 1.25 14.00 3.31
N GLN A 172 0.60 12.93 2.82
CA GLN A 172 -0.16 12.01 3.67
C GLN A 172 0.74 10.90 4.21
N TYR A 173 0.61 10.59 5.49
CA TYR A 173 1.42 9.59 6.19
C TYR A 173 0.53 8.63 6.97
N VAL A 174 1.03 7.42 7.21
CA VAL A 174 0.52 6.54 8.25
C VAL A 174 1.45 6.58 9.44
N ILE A 175 0.90 6.54 10.64
CA ILE A 175 1.61 6.35 11.89
C ILE A 175 1.12 5.07 12.55
N SER A 176 2.03 4.14 12.84
CA SER A 176 1.72 2.82 13.39
C SER A 176 2.52 2.56 14.67
N LYS A 177 1.93 1.87 15.65
CA LYS A 177 2.67 1.41 16.83
C LYS A 177 3.80 0.50 16.36
N TYR A 178 5.02 0.73 16.83
CA TYR A 178 6.18 -0.03 16.41
C TYR A 178 6.18 -1.41 17.09
N VAL A 179 6.56 -2.45 16.34
CA VAL A 179 6.75 -3.79 16.92
C VAL A 179 8.15 -3.84 17.53
N GLU A 180 8.20 -3.60 18.84
CA GLU A 180 9.42 -3.46 19.63
C GLU A 180 10.12 -4.80 19.88
N ASN A 181 9.35 -5.89 19.94
CA ASN A 181 9.85 -7.24 20.21
C ASN A 181 9.70 -8.15 18.97
N PRO A 182 10.41 -7.89 17.86
CA PRO A 182 10.40 -8.79 16.72
C PRO A 182 11.11 -10.10 17.08
N MET A 183 10.67 -11.20 16.47
CA MET A 183 11.45 -12.44 16.48
C MET A 183 12.81 -12.17 15.81
N LEU A 184 13.90 -12.55 16.48
CA LEU A 184 15.25 -12.32 15.99
C LEU A 184 15.85 -13.59 15.39
N ILE A 185 16.56 -13.47 14.29
CA ILE A 185 17.36 -14.54 13.69
C ILE A 185 18.82 -14.13 13.77
N GLY A 186 19.63 -14.87 14.54
CA GLY A 186 21.04 -14.52 14.75
C GLY A 186 21.24 -13.13 15.39
N GLY A 187 20.30 -12.70 16.25
CA GLY A 187 20.33 -11.39 16.91
C GLY A 187 19.94 -10.19 16.04
N LYS A 188 19.47 -10.44 14.81
CA LYS A 188 18.98 -9.40 13.89
C LYS A 188 17.48 -9.52 13.71
N LYS A 189 16.81 -8.37 13.59
CA LYS A 189 15.42 -8.27 13.16
C LYS A 189 15.27 -8.77 11.71
#